data_AF-A0A536P4C6-F1
#
_entry.id   AF-A0A536P4C6-F1
#
_cell.length_a   1.000
_cell.length_b   1.000
_cell.length_c   1.000
_cell.angle_alpha   90.00
_cell.angle_beta   90.00
_cell.angle_gamma   90.00
#
_symmetry.space_group_name_H-M   'P 1'
#
loop_
_entity.id
_entity.type
_entity.pdbx_description
1 polymer ?
#
loop_
_entity_poly.entity_id
_entity_poly.type
_entity_poly.pdbx_seq_one_letter_code
_entity_poly.pdbx_strand_id
1 'polypeptide(L)'
;MAADFKRFIEDSREMSRRSFLAIAGWVGFTVASAIALFQSVKFIQPNATYEDPPAFKPAGDLALPSSYAVGSTTVIIDKRVVINRDSNGFYAISLICTHLGCTPRYFPDVTSDLVLAGTQISKDPDTGQQATRGNPILPGFKCPCHGSRYFRDADNFFGPAPRPMDRVHIELAKDGKLFIDRSIIVDHQYRLKV
;
A
#
# COMPACT_ATOMS: atom_id res chain seq x y z
N MET A 1 10.53 10.21 -47.01
CA MET A 1 11.75 10.59 -46.24
C MET A 1 12.83 11.22 -47.11
N ALA A 2 13.47 10.52 -48.06
CA ALA A 2 14.55 11.12 -48.86
C ALA A 2 14.08 12.24 -49.82
N ALA A 3 12.89 12.07 -50.43
CA ALA A 3 12.28 13.09 -51.29
C ALA A 3 11.81 14.33 -50.50
N ASP A 4 11.24 14.13 -49.32
CA ASP A 4 10.81 15.22 -48.42
C ASP A 4 12.00 16.04 -47.93
N PHE A 5 13.13 15.37 -47.65
CA PHE A 5 14.36 16.01 -47.23
C PHE A 5 15.00 16.84 -48.37
N LYS A 6 15.01 16.31 -49.60
CA LYS A 6 15.53 17.04 -50.76
C LYS A 6 14.69 18.29 -51.08
N ARG A 7 13.36 18.16 -51.01
CA ARG A 7 12.43 19.28 -51.16
C ARG A 7 12.59 20.33 -50.07
N PHE A 8 12.79 19.91 -48.82
CA PHE A 8 13.10 20.81 -47.71
C PHE A 8 14.40 21.60 -47.93
N ILE A 9 15.44 20.96 -48.48
CA ILE A 9 16.70 21.63 -48.84
C ILE A 9 16.49 22.67 -49.96
N GLU A 10 15.75 22.33 -51.00
CA GLU A 10 15.43 23.26 -52.09
C GLU A 10 14.58 24.44 -51.58
N ASP A 11 13.52 24.17 -50.81
CA ASP A 11 12.68 25.21 -50.17
C ASP A 11 13.52 26.11 -49.25
N SER A 12 14.49 25.56 -48.51
CA SER A 12 15.37 26.33 -47.62
C SER A 12 16.30 27.30 -48.36
N ARG A 13 16.65 27.03 -49.62
CA ARG A 13 17.47 27.91 -50.46
C ARG A 13 16.70 29.11 -51.00
N GLU A 14 15.38 28.98 -51.12
CA GLU A 14 14.46 30.06 -51.54
C GLU A 14 13.89 30.86 -50.36
N MET A 15 14.25 30.51 -49.11
CA MET A 15 13.73 31.18 -47.93
C MET A 15 14.17 32.66 -47.85
N SER A 16 13.18 33.54 -47.75
CA SER A 16 13.44 34.94 -47.40
C SER A 16 13.99 35.07 -45.98
N ARG A 17 14.81 36.10 -45.74
CA ARG A 17 15.34 36.41 -44.39
C ARG A 17 14.21 36.55 -43.35
N ARG A 18 13.05 37.06 -43.75
CA ARG A 18 11.87 37.21 -42.89
C ARG A 18 11.31 35.84 -42.49
N SER A 19 11.18 34.92 -43.45
CA SER A 19 10.70 33.55 -43.21
C SER A 19 11.66 32.78 -42.29
N PHE A 20 12.97 32.92 -42.51
CA PHE A 20 13.98 32.31 -41.65
C PHE A 20 13.87 32.80 -40.19
N LEU A 21 13.81 34.11 -39.97
CA LEU A 21 13.69 34.68 -38.62
C LEU A 21 12.36 34.30 -37.95
N ALA A 22 11.26 34.22 -38.70
CA ALA A 22 9.97 33.79 -38.17
C ALA A 22 10.01 32.32 -37.70
N ILE A 23 10.57 31.41 -38.50
CA ILE A 23 10.69 29.99 -38.13
C ILE A 23 11.62 29.83 -36.92
N ALA A 24 12.79 30.49 -36.92
CA ALA A 24 13.71 30.44 -35.78
C ALA A 24 13.04 30.97 -34.50
N GLY A 25 12.28 32.06 -34.59
CA GLY A 25 11.52 32.62 -33.47
C GLY A 25 10.45 31.66 -32.94
N TRP A 26 9.65 31.06 -33.82
CA TRP A 26 8.62 30.09 -33.42
C TRP A 26 9.20 28.81 -32.84
N VAL A 27 10.31 28.31 -33.38
CA VAL A 27 11.03 27.16 -32.80
C VAL A 27 11.52 27.51 -31.39
N GLY A 28 12.18 28.66 -31.22
CA GLY A 28 12.65 29.13 -29.91
C GLY A 28 11.53 29.28 -28.89
N PHE A 29 10.43 29.93 -29.28
CA PHE A 29 9.24 30.08 -28.44
C PHE A 29 8.64 28.73 -28.03
N THR A 30 8.52 27.80 -28.98
CA THR A 30 7.94 26.48 -28.72
C THR A 30 8.82 25.67 -27.76
N VAL A 31 10.13 25.67 -27.97
CA VAL A 31 11.09 24.99 -27.08
C VAL A 31 11.04 25.58 -25.67
N ALA A 32 11.08 26.92 -25.55
CA ALA A 32 11.01 27.59 -24.26
C ALA A 32 9.68 27.27 -23.53
N SER A 33 8.57 27.29 -24.26
CA SER A 33 7.24 26.97 -23.70
C SER A 33 7.15 25.51 -23.24
N ALA A 34 7.72 24.57 -23.99
CA ALA A 34 7.76 23.16 -23.61
C ALA A 34 8.61 22.93 -22.36
N ILE A 35 9.77 23.58 -22.26
CA ILE A 35 10.62 23.51 -21.06
C ILE A 35 9.88 24.10 -19.86
N ALA A 36 9.25 25.26 -20.02
CA ALA A 36 8.48 25.90 -18.96
C ALA A 36 7.34 24.98 -18.49
N LEU A 37 6.56 24.42 -19.40
CA LEU A 37 5.49 23.46 -19.09
C LEU A 37 6.02 22.23 -18.35
N PHE A 38 7.13 21.66 -18.82
CA PHE A 38 7.74 20.50 -18.16
C PHE A 38 8.14 20.81 -16.72
N GLN A 39 8.77 21.96 -16.46
CA GLN A 39 9.15 22.36 -15.10
C GLN A 39 7.91 22.63 -14.22
N SER A 40 6.86 23.23 -14.78
CA SER A 40 5.60 23.44 -14.07
C SER A 40 4.91 22.13 -13.71
N VAL A 41 4.91 21.13 -14.60
CA VAL A 41 4.37 19.79 -14.30
C VAL A 41 5.24 19.07 -13.27
N LYS A 42 6.58 19.17 -13.41
CA LYS A 42 7.52 18.58 -12.46
C LYS A 42 7.38 19.16 -11.06
N PHE A 43 7.04 20.44 -10.92
CA PHE A 43 6.77 21.07 -9.63
C PHE A 43 5.62 20.39 -8.85
N ILE A 44 4.67 19.75 -9.53
CA ILE A 44 3.59 18.99 -8.89
C ILE A 44 4.12 17.71 -8.23
N GLN A 45 5.28 17.20 -8.67
CA GLN A 45 5.91 16.03 -8.05
C GLN A 45 6.70 16.45 -6.79
N PRO A 46 6.34 15.93 -5.61
CA PRO A 46 7.08 16.23 -4.39
C PRO A 46 8.50 15.62 -4.45
N ASN A 47 9.53 16.45 -4.25
CA ASN A 47 10.94 16.01 -4.26
C ASN A 47 11.41 15.40 -2.93
N ALA A 48 10.63 15.53 -1.85
CA ALA A 48 10.96 14.99 -0.54
C ALA A 48 9.70 14.53 0.18
N THR A 49 9.70 13.29 0.65
CA THR A 49 8.73 12.78 1.60
C THR A 49 9.35 12.87 3.00
N TYR A 50 8.79 13.70 3.88
CA TYR A 50 9.18 13.79 5.30
C TYR A 50 8.59 12.65 6.14
N GLU A 51 8.21 11.56 5.48
CA GLU A 51 7.55 10.44 6.11
C GLU A 51 8.59 9.55 6.79
N ASP A 52 8.18 8.92 7.89
CA ASP A 52 9.00 7.89 8.52
C ASP A 52 9.38 6.80 7.52
N PRO A 53 10.61 6.27 7.58
CA PRO A 53 11.05 5.20 6.70
C PRO A 53 10.02 4.05 6.64
N PRO A 54 9.76 3.49 5.45
CA PRO A 54 8.84 2.37 5.30
C PRO A 54 9.34 1.14 6.06
N ALA A 55 10.66 1.00 6.16
CA ALA A 55 11.34 -0.07 6.87
C ALA A 55 11.82 0.36 8.26
N PHE A 56 11.50 -0.43 9.28
CA PHE A 56 11.80 -0.10 10.67
C PHE A 56 11.92 -1.36 11.55
N LYS A 57 12.52 -1.19 12.73
CA LYS A 57 12.48 -2.17 13.81
C LYS A 57 11.46 -1.70 14.84
N PRO A 58 10.59 -2.57 15.38
CA PRO A 58 9.72 -2.20 16.49
C PRO A 58 10.53 -1.64 17.66
N ALA A 59 9.93 -0.72 18.43
CA ALA A 59 10.62 -0.08 19.54
C ALA A 59 10.71 -1.00 20.77
N GLY A 60 11.83 -0.90 21.52
CA GLY A 60 12.02 -1.63 22.78
C GLY A 60 11.97 -3.15 22.64
N ASP A 61 11.31 -3.81 23.60
CA ASP A 61 11.24 -5.27 23.68
C ASP A 61 10.45 -5.90 22.53
N LEU A 62 9.55 -5.12 21.89
CA LEU A 62 8.82 -5.55 20.70
C LEU A 62 9.73 -5.84 19.51
N ALA A 63 10.99 -5.39 19.55
CA ALA A 63 11.97 -5.76 18.53
C ALA A 63 12.35 -7.25 18.61
N LEU A 64 12.18 -7.90 19.76
CA LEU A 64 12.61 -9.29 19.97
C LEU A 64 11.48 -10.26 19.61
N PRO A 65 11.75 -11.32 18.81
CA PRO A 65 10.74 -12.34 18.52
C PRO A 65 10.15 -13.01 19.77
N SER A 66 10.94 -13.15 20.83
CA SER A 66 10.52 -13.76 22.10
C SER A 66 9.45 -12.95 22.86
N SER A 67 9.25 -11.67 22.53
CA SER A 67 8.22 -10.84 23.16
C SER A 67 6.79 -11.19 22.71
N TYR A 68 6.64 -12.02 21.68
CA TYR A 68 5.36 -12.37 21.08
C TYR A 68 4.98 -13.83 21.40
N ALA A 69 3.95 -14.01 22.23
CA ALA A 69 3.37 -15.32 22.47
C ALA A 69 2.69 -15.88 21.20
N VAL A 70 2.65 -17.21 21.06
CA VAL A 70 1.88 -17.85 19.98
C VAL A 70 0.40 -17.51 20.13
N GLY A 71 -0.23 -17.02 19.06
CA GLY A 71 -1.60 -16.51 19.06
C GLY A 71 -1.71 -15.00 19.36
N SER A 72 -0.59 -14.32 19.64
CA SER A 72 -0.62 -12.87 19.90
C SER A 72 -0.88 -12.05 18.63
N THR A 73 -1.43 -10.87 18.86
CA THR A 73 -1.69 -9.83 17.87
C THR A 73 -1.27 -8.49 18.47
N THR A 74 -0.17 -7.95 17.97
CA THR A 74 0.43 -6.71 18.49
C THR A 74 0.26 -5.59 17.48
N VAL A 75 -0.48 -4.56 17.86
CA VAL A 75 -0.77 -3.41 17.00
C VAL A 75 0.22 -2.28 17.27
N ILE A 76 0.96 -1.90 16.23
CA ILE A 76 1.87 -0.74 16.20
C ILE A 76 1.16 0.37 15.43
N ILE A 77 0.29 1.10 16.13
CA ILE A 77 -0.68 2.01 15.52
C ILE A 77 -0.04 3.21 14.79
N ASP A 78 1.07 3.73 15.34
CA ASP A 78 1.85 4.85 14.78
C ASP A 78 2.48 4.47 13.43
N LYS A 79 2.90 3.22 13.27
CA LYS A 79 3.43 2.68 12.01
C LYS A 79 2.36 2.08 11.11
N ARG A 80 1.10 2.00 11.58
CA ARG A 80 -0.03 1.33 10.93
C ARG A 80 0.33 -0.11 10.52
N VAL A 81 0.97 -0.85 11.43
CA VAL A 81 1.32 -2.25 11.22
C VAL A 81 0.77 -3.07 12.39
N VAL A 82 0.34 -4.28 12.09
CA VAL A 82 0.09 -5.30 13.10
C VAL A 82 1.04 -6.47 12.86
N ILE A 83 1.62 -6.97 13.95
CA ILE A 83 2.46 -8.16 13.96
C ILE A 83 1.65 -9.26 14.61
N ASN A 84 1.39 -10.32 13.87
CA ASN A 84 0.73 -11.52 14.36
C ASN A 84 1.74 -12.65 14.48
N ARG A 85 1.63 -13.41 15.57
CA ARG A 85 2.37 -14.65 15.77
C ARG A 85 1.39 -15.81 15.85
N ASP A 86 1.62 -16.83 15.04
CA ASP A 86 0.92 -18.11 15.11
C ASP A 86 1.93 -19.26 15.24
N SER A 87 1.43 -20.50 15.15
CA SER A 87 2.26 -21.70 15.22
C SER A 87 3.18 -21.89 14.01
N ASN A 88 2.84 -21.28 12.87
CA ASN A 88 3.54 -21.44 11.60
C ASN A 88 4.60 -20.35 11.37
N GLY A 89 4.49 -19.20 12.03
CA GLY A 89 5.41 -18.09 11.85
C GLY A 89 4.90 -16.75 12.36
N PHE A 90 5.67 -15.72 12.05
CA PHE A 90 5.25 -14.33 12.14
C PHE A 90 4.72 -13.85 10.79
N TYR A 91 3.75 -12.96 10.83
CA TYR A 91 3.35 -12.20 9.65
C TYR A 91 2.98 -10.79 10.08
N ALA A 92 3.26 -9.84 9.20
CA ALA A 92 2.93 -8.44 9.39
C ALA A 92 1.89 -8.02 8.36
N ILE A 93 0.93 -7.21 8.81
CA ILE A 93 -0.14 -6.66 7.96
C ILE A 93 -0.08 -5.13 8.03
N SER A 94 -0.28 -4.50 6.88
CA SER A 94 -0.54 -3.07 6.76
C SER A 94 -1.95 -2.76 7.26
N LEU A 95 -2.07 -1.97 8.32
CA LEU A 95 -3.36 -1.49 8.85
C LEU A 95 -3.89 -0.32 8.01
N ILE A 96 -3.97 -0.52 6.70
CA ILE A 96 -4.54 0.42 5.75
C ILE A 96 -5.76 -0.27 5.14
N CYS A 97 -6.94 0.21 5.50
CA CYS A 97 -8.20 -0.29 4.97
C CYS A 97 -8.24 -0.11 3.46
N THR A 98 -8.54 -1.18 2.73
CA THR A 98 -8.55 -1.20 1.25
C THR A 98 -9.76 -0.51 0.63
N HIS A 99 -10.68 -0.01 1.46
CA HIS A 99 -11.76 0.86 1.00
C HIS A 99 -11.22 2.26 0.63
N LEU A 100 -10.74 3.02 1.64
CA LEU A 100 -10.32 4.42 1.49
C LEU A 100 -9.12 4.80 2.39
N GLY A 101 -8.40 3.82 2.95
CA GLY A 101 -7.15 4.05 3.66
C GLY A 101 -7.24 4.39 5.16
N CYS A 102 -8.42 4.31 5.78
CA CYS A 102 -8.56 4.42 7.23
C CYS A 102 -7.77 3.31 7.96
N THR A 103 -7.37 3.53 9.21
CA THR A 103 -6.68 2.53 10.04
C THR A 103 -7.68 1.67 10.81
N PRO A 104 -7.86 0.37 10.49
CA PRO A 104 -8.75 -0.51 11.24
C PRO A 104 -8.21 -0.78 12.64
N ARG A 105 -9.10 -0.98 13.60
CA ARG A 105 -8.74 -1.36 14.97
C ARG A 105 -9.00 -2.84 15.21
N TYR A 106 -8.08 -3.49 15.93
CA TYR A 106 -8.22 -4.88 16.32
C TYR A 106 -9.25 -5.02 17.45
N PHE A 107 -10.12 -6.03 17.37
CA PHE A 107 -11.06 -6.40 18.41
C PHE A 107 -11.07 -7.92 18.59
N PRO A 108 -11.25 -8.42 19.83
CA PRO A 108 -11.49 -9.84 20.09
C PRO A 108 -12.79 -10.36 19.45
N ASP A 109 -13.73 -9.46 19.16
CA ASP A 109 -15.03 -9.78 18.56
C ASP A 109 -15.37 -8.84 17.41
N VAL A 110 -15.33 -9.38 16.18
CA VAL A 110 -15.71 -8.68 14.96
C VAL A 110 -16.94 -9.23 14.24
N THR A 111 -17.62 -10.21 14.82
CA THR A 111 -18.64 -10.96 14.11
C THR A 111 -19.96 -11.05 14.85
N SER A 112 -19.99 -10.93 16.18
CA SER A 112 -21.19 -11.27 16.95
C SER A 112 -22.41 -10.44 16.60
N ASP A 113 -22.24 -9.13 16.44
CA ASP A 113 -23.32 -8.21 16.10
C ASP A 113 -23.89 -8.46 14.70
N LEU A 114 -23.05 -8.89 13.76
CA LEU A 114 -23.48 -9.29 12.42
C LEU A 114 -24.26 -10.61 12.42
N VAL A 115 -23.78 -11.60 13.19
CA VAL A 115 -24.46 -12.89 13.35
C VAL A 115 -25.81 -12.72 14.02
N LEU A 116 -25.91 -11.86 15.04
CA LEU A 116 -27.16 -11.51 15.71
C LEU A 116 -28.13 -10.79 14.76
N ALA A 117 -27.60 -9.93 13.87
CA ALA A 117 -28.38 -9.32 12.79
C ALA A 117 -28.77 -10.32 11.67
N GLY A 118 -28.38 -11.58 11.77
CA GLY A 118 -28.69 -12.62 10.78
C GLY A 118 -27.79 -12.62 9.54
N THR A 119 -26.70 -11.85 9.55
CA THR A 119 -25.73 -11.83 8.46
C THR A 119 -24.92 -13.13 8.47
N GLN A 120 -24.87 -13.81 7.33
CA GLN A 120 -23.99 -14.96 7.15
C GLN A 120 -22.57 -14.48 6.87
N ILE A 121 -21.61 -14.97 7.66
CA ILE A 121 -20.20 -14.64 7.51
C ILE A 121 -19.49 -15.83 6.86
N SER A 122 -18.57 -15.53 5.93
CA SER A 122 -17.70 -16.53 5.33
C SER A 122 -16.87 -17.25 6.41
N LYS A 123 -16.39 -18.44 6.06
CA LYS A 123 -15.40 -19.15 6.89
C LYS A 123 -14.07 -18.42 6.81
N ASP A 124 -13.41 -18.22 7.95
CA ASP A 124 -12.06 -17.67 8.04
C ASP A 124 -11.10 -18.54 7.19
N PRO A 125 -10.44 -17.98 6.17
CA PRO A 125 -9.56 -18.74 5.29
C PRO A 125 -8.31 -19.31 5.98
N ASP A 126 -7.77 -18.64 7.01
CA ASP A 126 -6.55 -19.04 7.71
C ASP A 126 -6.87 -20.05 8.83
N THR A 127 -7.86 -19.77 9.67
CA THR A 127 -8.17 -20.63 10.83
C THR A 127 -9.24 -21.67 10.55
N GLY A 128 -10.02 -21.51 9.48
CA GLY A 128 -11.18 -22.33 9.19
C GLY A 128 -12.35 -22.13 10.16
N GLN A 129 -12.29 -21.15 11.05
CA GLN A 129 -13.38 -20.86 11.98
C GLN A 129 -14.55 -20.21 11.25
N GLN A 130 -15.78 -20.43 11.73
CA GLN A 130 -16.97 -19.79 11.19
C GLN A 130 -17.81 -19.23 12.33
N ALA A 131 -18.17 -17.95 12.22
CA ALA A 131 -19.06 -17.31 13.18
C ALA A 131 -20.49 -17.80 12.94
N THR A 132 -21.09 -18.43 13.95
CA THR A 132 -22.46 -18.96 13.92
C THR A 132 -23.24 -18.46 15.12
N ARG A 133 -24.58 -18.60 15.14
CA ARG A 133 -25.36 -18.19 16.33
C ARG A 133 -24.93 -18.89 17.62
N GLY A 134 -24.43 -20.14 17.52
CA GLY A 134 -23.93 -20.90 18.68
C GLY A 134 -22.50 -20.51 19.11
N ASN A 135 -21.69 -19.99 18.19
CA ASN A 135 -20.36 -19.46 18.47
C ASN A 135 -20.10 -18.22 17.59
N PRO A 136 -20.53 -17.03 18.04
CA PRO A 136 -20.61 -15.86 17.16
C PRO A 136 -19.35 -15.00 17.16
N ILE A 137 -18.34 -15.33 17.97
CA ILE A 137 -17.18 -14.46 18.24
C ILE A 137 -15.96 -14.95 17.45
N LEU A 138 -15.46 -14.10 16.56
CA LEU A 138 -14.15 -14.24 15.91
C LEU A 138 -13.35 -12.94 16.10
N PRO A 139 -12.03 -13.03 16.35
CA PRO A 139 -11.17 -11.86 16.42
C PRO A 139 -10.84 -11.33 15.03
N GLY A 140 -10.53 -10.04 14.95
CA GLY A 140 -10.16 -9.41 13.68
C GLY A 140 -10.15 -7.90 13.77
N PHE A 141 -10.41 -7.23 12.65
CA PHE A 141 -10.35 -5.77 12.55
C PHE A 141 -11.68 -5.15 12.15
N LYS A 142 -12.06 -4.05 12.82
CA LYS A 142 -13.18 -3.18 12.42
C LYS A 142 -12.64 -1.83 11.94
N CYS A 143 -13.05 -1.43 10.73
CA CYS A 143 -12.79 -0.10 10.20
C CYS A 143 -13.87 0.89 10.69
N PRO A 144 -13.49 1.99 11.38
CA PRO A 144 -14.46 2.93 11.95
C PRO A 144 -15.16 3.82 10.92
N CYS A 145 -14.68 3.86 9.67
CA CYS A 145 -15.17 4.81 8.67
C CYS A 145 -16.49 4.37 8.02
N HIS A 146 -16.50 3.19 7.39
CA HIS A 146 -17.67 2.65 6.67
C HIS A 146 -18.00 1.21 7.09
N GLY A 147 -17.46 0.76 8.22
CA GLY A 147 -17.80 -0.54 8.81
C GLY A 147 -17.17 -1.77 8.17
N SER A 148 -16.16 -1.61 7.29
CA SER A 148 -15.42 -2.76 6.73
C SER A 148 -14.84 -3.63 7.85
N ARG A 149 -14.92 -4.95 7.68
CA ARG A 149 -14.39 -5.91 8.64
C ARG A 149 -13.49 -6.93 7.98
N TYR A 150 -12.47 -7.31 8.74
CA TYR A 150 -11.44 -8.23 8.32
C TYR A 150 -11.22 -9.27 9.41
N PHE A 151 -10.89 -10.50 9.01
CA PHE A 151 -10.40 -11.52 9.93
C PHE A 151 -9.03 -11.13 10.50
N ARG A 152 -8.55 -11.88 11.49
CA ARG A 152 -7.24 -11.65 12.13
C ARG A 152 -6.09 -11.69 11.12
N ASP A 153 -6.25 -12.42 10.03
CA ASP A 153 -5.26 -12.64 8.99
C ASP A 153 -5.27 -11.59 7.86
N ALA A 154 -6.19 -10.61 7.94
CA ALA A 154 -6.47 -9.50 7.02
C ALA A 154 -7.47 -9.75 5.89
N ASP A 155 -8.08 -10.94 5.80
CA ASP A 155 -9.10 -11.21 4.79
C ASP A 155 -10.39 -10.44 5.08
N ASN A 156 -10.90 -9.69 4.09
CA ASN A 156 -12.13 -8.92 4.21
C ASN A 156 -13.36 -9.84 4.08
N PHE A 157 -14.36 -9.65 4.94
CA PHE A 157 -15.60 -10.44 4.89
C PHE A 157 -16.88 -9.62 4.99
N PHE A 158 -16.80 -8.33 5.33
CA PHE A 158 -17.97 -7.46 5.46
C PHE A 158 -17.63 -6.00 5.13
N GLY A 159 -18.62 -5.26 4.64
CA GLY A 159 -18.54 -3.84 4.32
C GLY A 159 -17.94 -3.56 2.93
N PRO A 160 -17.64 -2.28 2.62
CA PRO A 160 -17.31 -1.84 1.26
C PRO A 160 -15.84 -2.09 0.85
N ALA A 161 -15.04 -2.75 1.69
CA ALA A 161 -13.65 -3.05 1.34
C ALA A 161 -13.61 -4.11 0.23
N PRO A 162 -12.96 -3.84 -0.93
CA PRO A 162 -13.05 -4.73 -2.09
C PRO A 162 -12.08 -5.92 -2.03
N ARG A 163 -11.06 -5.87 -1.17
CA ARG A 163 -9.99 -6.89 -1.08
C ARG A 163 -9.37 -6.97 0.32
N PRO A 164 -8.60 -8.03 0.65
CA PRO A 164 -7.86 -8.16 1.90
C PRO A 164 -6.82 -7.04 2.08
N MET A 165 -6.45 -6.72 3.33
CA MET A 165 -5.35 -5.77 3.58
C MET A 165 -4.00 -6.39 3.21
N ASP A 166 -3.03 -5.55 2.87
CA ASP A 166 -1.73 -6.00 2.37
C ASP A 166 -0.88 -6.62 3.49
N ARG A 167 -0.26 -7.77 3.20
CA ARG A 167 0.83 -8.30 4.02
C ARG A 167 2.12 -7.60 3.65
N VAL A 168 2.90 -7.25 4.66
CA VAL A 168 4.17 -6.55 4.49
C VAL A 168 5.32 -7.42 4.93
N HIS A 169 6.49 -7.20 4.34
CA HIS A 169 7.67 -8.00 4.61
C HIS A 169 8.10 -7.89 6.07
N ILE A 170 8.41 -9.02 6.68
CA ILE A 170 8.96 -9.13 8.03
C ILE A 170 10.09 -10.14 8.02
N GLU A 171 11.26 -9.77 8.54
CA GLU A 171 12.43 -10.62 8.61
C GLU A 171 13.12 -10.51 9.96
N LEU A 172 14.04 -11.45 10.21
CA LEU A 172 14.95 -11.37 11.35
C LEU A 172 16.25 -10.72 10.89
N ALA A 173 16.54 -9.53 11.42
CA ALA A 173 17.80 -8.84 11.14
C ALA A 173 18.99 -9.57 11.80
N LYS A 174 20.21 -9.25 11.36
CA LYS A 174 21.46 -9.86 11.85
C LYS A 174 21.68 -9.73 13.37
N ASP A 175 21.06 -8.75 14.00
CA ASP A 175 21.09 -8.52 15.44
C ASP A 175 19.99 -9.27 16.21
N GLY A 176 19.27 -10.19 15.56
CA GLY A 176 18.21 -11.00 16.17
C GLY A 176 16.91 -10.26 16.44
N LYS A 177 16.76 -9.05 15.87
CA LYS A 177 15.55 -8.23 16.00
C LYS A 177 14.66 -8.36 14.77
N LEU A 178 13.35 -8.28 14.97
CA LEU A 178 12.38 -8.17 13.90
C LEU A 178 12.60 -6.87 13.14
N PHE A 179 12.61 -6.98 11.81
CA PHE A 179 12.70 -5.89 10.87
C PHE A 179 11.51 -5.99 9.91
N ILE A 180 10.79 -4.88 9.74
CA ILE A 180 9.55 -4.83 8.98
C ILE A 180 9.72 -3.80 7.89
N ASP A 181 9.35 -4.13 6.66
CA ASP A 181 9.34 -3.21 5.53
C ASP A 181 7.95 -3.12 4.91
N ARG A 182 7.30 -1.96 5.12
CA ARG A 182 5.95 -1.67 4.61
C ARG A 182 5.92 -1.40 3.11
N SER A 183 7.06 -1.12 2.49
CA SER A 183 7.14 -0.86 1.04
C SER A 183 7.15 -2.15 0.21
N ILE A 184 7.42 -3.29 0.86
CA ILE A 184 7.46 -4.59 0.22
C ILE A 184 6.20 -5.37 0.60
N ILE A 185 5.25 -5.42 -0.34
CA ILE A 185 4.07 -6.25 -0.21
C ILE A 185 4.47 -7.70 -0.53
N VAL A 186 4.09 -8.61 0.35
CA VAL A 186 4.36 -10.05 0.23
C VAL A 186 3.07 -10.83 0.00
N ASP A 187 3.21 -12.07 -0.44
CA ASP A 187 2.08 -12.98 -0.59
C ASP A 187 1.31 -13.15 0.73
N HIS A 188 -0.01 -13.34 0.65
CA HIS A 188 -0.86 -13.48 1.84
C HIS A 188 -0.51 -14.73 2.67
N GLN A 189 0.18 -15.71 2.11
CA GLN A 189 0.65 -16.92 2.81
C GLN A 189 2.06 -16.76 3.39
N TYR A 190 2.73 -15.63 3.16
CA TYR A 190 4.06 -15.38 3.69
C TYR A 190 4.07 -15.39 5.23
N ARG A 191 4.97 -16.19 5.79
CA ARG A 191 5.21 -16.34 7.23
C ARG A 191 6.72 -16.42 7.47
N LEU A 192 7.24 -15.52 8.30
CA LEU A 192 8.60 -15.59 8.79
C LEU A 192 8.71 -16.72 9.83
N LYS A 193 9.52 -17.73 9.52
CA LYS A 193 9.84 -18.82 10.45
C LYS A 193 11.06 -18.43 11.27
N VAL A 194 10.88 -18.39 12.59
CA VAL A 194 11.90 -18.14 13.62
C VAL A 194 11.79 -19.23 14.65
#